data_AF-A0ABC9TUL7-F1
#
_entry.id   AF-A0ABC9TUL7-F1
#
_cell.length_a   1.000
_cell.length_b   1.000
_cell.length_c   1.000
_cell.angle_alpha   90.00
_cell.angle_beta   90.00
_cell.angle_gamma   90.00
#
_symmetry.space_group_name_H-M   'P 1'
#
loop_
_entity.id
_entity.type
_entity.pdbx_description
1 polymer ?
#
loop_
_entity_poly.entity_id
_entity_poly.type
_entity_poly.pdbx_seq_one_letter_code
_entity_poly.pdbx_strand_id
1 'polypeptide(L)' 'MYYDDHNPPHFHAEYNGNKAIVEIDGVRVIKGALPSKQLKLILAWCVLHQDELMQNWELSKDGKPMNRINPLI' A
#
# COMPACT_ATOMS: atom_id res chain seq x y z
N MET A 1 -0.96 -1.68 6.17
CA MET A 1 -1.47 -0.52 6.90
C MET A 1 -1.48 -0.92 8.35
N TYR A 2 -1.01 -0.02 9.20
CA TYR A 2 -1.03 -0.17 10.64
C TYR A 2 -1.99 0.86 11.24
N TYR A 3 -2.45 0.57 12.45
CA TYR A 3 -3.40 1.43 13.17
C TYR A 3 -2.81 2.81 13.50
N ASP A 4 -1.48 2.89 13.65
CA ASP A 4 -0.69 4.07 13.92
C ASP A 4 -0.13 4.75 12.66
N ASP A 5 -0.59 4.38 11.45
CA ASP A 5 -0.20 5.07 10.22
C ASP A 5 -0.83 6.49 10.16
N HIS A 6 -0.09 7.45 9.60
CA HIS A 6 -0.48 8.86 9.49
C HIS A 6 -0.53 9.32 8.03
N ASN A 7 -1.18 10.45 7.76
CA ASN A 7 -1.20 11.04 6.40
C ASN A 7 0.22 11.23 5.82
N PRO A 8 0.40 11.08 4.50
CA PRO A 8 -0.63 10.77 3.49
C PRO A 8 -1.08 9.30 3.53
N PRO A 9 -2.26 8.96 2.97
CA PRO A 9 -2.71 7.58 2.85
C PRO A 9 -1.67 6.69 2.17
N HIS A 10 -1.26 5.62 2.84
CA HIS A 10 -0.18 4.75 2.36
C HIS A 10 -0.36 3.28 2.77
N PHE A 11 0.41 2.40 2.13
CA PHE A 11 0.58 1.02 2.57
C PHE A 11 2.04 0.60 2.54
N HIS A 12 2.34 -0.48 3.26
CA HIS A 12 3.68 -1.06 3.35
C HIS A 12 3.79 -2.26 2.42
N ALA A 13 4.89 -2.32 1.68
CA ALA A 13 5.25 -3.42 0.81
C ALA A 13 6.60 -3.99 1.24
N GLU A 14 6.70 -5.32 1.30
CA GLU A 14 7.93 -6.02 1.66
C GLU A 14 8.24 -7.12 0.65
N TYR A 15 9.50 -7.23 0.24
CA TYR A 15 9.98 -8.30 -0.62
C TYR A 15 11.45 -8.63 -0.34
N ASN A 16 11.71 -9.89 0.03
CA ASN A 16 13.06 -10.42 0.28
C ASN A 16 13.88 -9.50 1.21
N GLY A 17 13.28 -9.05 2.32
CA GLY A 17 13.89 -8.14 3.30
C GLY A 17 13.91 -6.66 2.89
N ASN A 18 13.59 -6.31 1.65
CA ASN A 18 13.44 -4.92 1.22
C ASN A 18 12.05 -4.41 1.57
N LYS A 19 11.96 -3.15 2.02
CA LYS A 19 10.69 -2.53 2.43
C LYS A 19 10.48 -1.21 1.70
N ALA A 20 9.24 -0.95 1.32
CA ALA A 20 8.81 0.34 0.79
C ALA A 20 7.47 0.76 1.38
N ILE A 21 7.29 2.07 1.52
CA ILE A 21 6.03 2.71 1.83
C ILE A 21 5.54 3.40 0.55
N VAL A 22 4.34 3.06 0.12
CA VAL A 22 3.72 3.55 -1.10
C VAL A 22 2.52 4.43 -0.74
N GLU A 23 2.53 5.69 -1.20
CA GLU A 23 1.39 6.58 -1.13
C GLU A 23 0.31 6.13 -2.11
N ILE A 24 -0.93 6.03 -1.64
CA ILE A 24 -2.07 5.50 -2.40
C ILE A 24 -2.50 6.50 -3.48
N ASP A 25 -2.73 7.77 -3.12
CA ASP A 25 -3.23 8.79 -4.04
C ASP A 25 -2.23 9.15 -5.15
N GLY A 26 -0.96 9.29 -4.76
CA GLY A 26 0.12 9.66 -5.66
C GLY A 26 0.76 8.48 -6.39
N VAL A 27 0.38 7.23 -6.04
CA VAL A 27 0.93 5.98 -6.59
C VAL A 27 2.46 6.02 -6.68
N ARG A 28 3.11 6.37 -5.58
CA ARG A 28 4.57 6.56 -5.53
C ARG A 28 5.16 6.09 -4.22
N VAL A 29 6.44 5.73 -4.28
CA VAL A 29 7.20 5.41 -3.07
C VAL A 29 7.53 6.69 -2.32
N ILE A 30 7.20 6.73 -1.03
CA ILE A 30 7.52 7.84 -0.14
C ILE A 30 8.65 7.49 0.85
N LYS A 31 8.93 6.20 1.05
CA LYS A 31 10.06 5.74 1.87
C LYS A 31 10.51 4.33 1.46
N GLY A 32 11.81 4.07 1.57
CA GLY A 32 12.38 2.76 1.29
C GLY A 32 12.47 2.47 -0.22
N ALA A 33 12.67 1.20 -0.57
CA ALA A 33 12.82 0.78 -1.95
C ALA A 33 12.50 -0.72 -2.10
N LEU A 34 12.09 -1.10 -3.31
CA LEU A 34 12.00 -2.50 -3.75
C LEU A 34 12.80 -2.66 -5.03
N PRO A 35 13.25 -3.88 -5.37
CA PRO A 35 13.83 -4.15 -6.68
C PRO A 35 12.85 -3.79 -7.79
N SER A 36 13.36 -3.29 -8.93
CA SER A 36 12.56 -2.59 -9.93
C SER A 36 11.38 -3.40 -10.48
N LYS A 37 11.49 -4.73 -10.57
CA LYS A 37 10.40 -5.60 -11.03
C LYS A 37 9.24 -5.61 -10.03
N GLN A 38 9.54 -5.80 -8.75
CA GLN A 38 8.56 -5.82 -7.66
C GLN A 38 7.94 -4.45 -7.46
N LEU A 39 8.74 -3.39 -7.60
CA LEU A 39 8.22 -2.03 -7.54
C LEU A 39 7.19 -1.77 -8.65
N LYS A 40 7.46 -2.19 -9.88
CA LYS A 40 6.48 -2.05 -10.98
C LYS A 40 5.19 -2.82 -10.70
N LEU A 41 5.29 -4.04 -10.18
CA LEU A 41 4.12 -4.86 -9.84
C LEU A 41 3.28 -4.21 -8.74
N ILE A 42 3.91 -3.72 -7.67
CA ILE A 42 3.15 -3.13 -6.56
C ILE A 42 2.52 -1.79 -6.92
N LEU A 43 3.16 -0.99 -7.77
CA LEU A 43 2.57 0.26 -8.27
C LEU A 43 1.40 -0.03 -9.22
N ALA A 44 1.51 -1.02 -10.12
CA ALA A 44 0.40 -1.44 -10.96
C ALA A 44 -0.78 -1.97 -10.13
N TRP A 45 -0.49 -2.77 -9.10
CA TRP A 45 -1.49 -3.25 -8.15
C TRP A 45 -2.16 -2.09 -7.39
N CYS A 46 -1.39 -1.09 -6.96
CA CYS A 46 -1.93 0.12 -6.33
C CYS A 46 -2.91 0.87 -7.23
N VAL A 47 -2.59 1.03 -8.53
CA VAL A 47 -3.49 1.68 -9.49
C VAL A 47 -4.80 0.92 -9.65
N LEU A 48 -4.73 -0.40 -9.77
CA LEU A 48 -5.93 -1.23 -10.00
C LEU A 48 -6.85 -1.30 -8.78
N HIS A 49 -6.29 -1.17 -7.58
CA HIS A 49 -7.00 -1.35 -6.32
C HIS A 49 -7.04 -0.07 -5.47
N GLN A 50 -6.91 1.11 -6.09
CA GLN A 50 -6.77 2.38 -5.36
C GLN A 50 -7.97 2.66 -4.44
N ASP A 51 -9.19 2.42 -4.91
CA ASP A 51 -10.42 2.63 -4.11
C ASP A 51 -10.50 1.67 -2.92
N GLU A 52 -10.16 0.39 -3.13
CA GLU A 52 -10.14 -0.62 -2.06
C GLU A 52 -9.05 -0.32 -1.02
N LEU A 53 -7.90 0.16 -1.47
CA LEU A 53 -6.82 0.63 -0.61
C LEU A 53 -7.27 1.84 0.21
N MET A 54 -7.93 2.81 -0.40
CA MET A 54 -8.45 3.98 0.33
C MET A 54 -9.51 3.57 1.35
N GLN A 55 -10.39 2.64 1.01
CA GLN A 55 -11.35 2.10 1.97
C GLN A 55 -10.64 1.44 3.16
N ASN A 56 -9.61 0.63 2.91
CA ASN A 56 -8.83 0.00 3.96
C ASN A 56 -8.06 1.02 4.82
N TRP A 57 -7.62 2.13 4.24
CA TRP A 57 -7.01 3.23 4.97
C TRP A 57 -7.99 3.88 5.95
N GLU A 58 -9.22 4.15 5.52
CA GLU A 58 -10.27 4.66 6.40
C GLU A 58 -10.62 3.67 7.52
N LEU A 59 -10.74 2.37 7.18
CA LEU A 59 -10.98 1.31 8.16
C LEU A 59 -9.84 1.20 9.19
N SER A 60 -8.58 1.32 8.75
CA SER A 60 -7.43 1.18 9.65
C SER A 60 -7.34 2.33 10.65
N LYS A 61 -7.63 3.57 10.24
CA LYS A 61 -7.71 4.73 11.16
C LYS A 61 -8.76 4.55 12.25
N ASP A 62 -9.87 3.89 11.92
CA ASP A 62 -10.94 3.58 12.86
C ASP A 62 -10.66 2.33 13.73
N GLY A 63 -9.51 1.66 13.54
CA GLY A 63 -9.20 0.38 14.20
C GLY A 63 -10.11 -0.78 13.78
N LYS A 64 -10.76 -0.66 12.61
CA LYS A 64 -11.65 -1.69 12.07
C LYS A 64 -10.87 -2.74 11.27
N PRO A 65 -11.42 -3.97 11.14
CA PRO A 65 -10.85 -4.97 10.25
C PRO A 65 -10.79 -4.46 8.81
N MET A 66 -9.63 -4.63 8.15
CA MET A 66 -9.45 -4.32 6.74
C MET A 66 -9.96 -5.46 5.85
N ASN A 67 -10.43 -5.10 4.66
CA ASN A 67 -10.86 -6.05 3.65
C ASN A 67 -9.67 -6.68 2.93
N ARG A 68 -9.83 -7.94 2.52
CA ARG A 68 -8.87 -8.59 1.63
C ARG A 68 -8.97 -7.97 0.24
N ILE A 69 -7.83 -7.53 -0.29
CA ILE A 69 -7.69 -7.09 -1.68
C ILE A 69 -7.01 -8.21 -2.47
N ASN A 70 -7.49 -8.48 -3.68
CA ASN A 70 -6.94 -9.54 -4.52
C ASN A 70 -5.52 -9.19 -5.01
N PRO A 71 -4.59 -10.15 -5.08
CA PRO A 71 -3.27 -9.92 -5.64
C PRO A 71 -3.33 -9.73 -7.16
N LEU A 72 -2.28 -9.10 -7.72
CA LEU A 72 -2.18 -8.86 -9.16
C LEU A 72 -1.99 -10.15 -9.99
N ILE A 73 -1.42 -11.20 -9.38
CA ILE A 73 -1.11 -12.52 -9.96
C ILE A 73 -1.13 -13.61 -8.89
#